data_AF-A0A7V2UW92-F1
#
_entry.id   AF-A0A7V2UW92-F1
#
_cell.length_a   1.000
_cell.length_b   1.000
_cell.length_c   1.000
_cell.angle_alpha   90.00
_cell.angle_beta   90.00
_cell.angle_gamma   90.00
#
_symmetry.space_group_name_H-M   'P 1'
#
loop_
_entity.id
_entity.type
_entity.pdbx_description
1 polymer ?
#
loop_
_entity_poly.entity_id
_entity_poly.type
_entity_poly.pdbx_seq_one_letter_code
_entity_poly.pdbx_strand_id
1 'polypeptide(L)'
;MSNRFTRDAFRHLVRRALAEIPAPFRKRLDNVSVEVRARPSAPLLRQLGMSEGDGLYGYYEGTPLTERGSAEDPIYPDRILIFQDPLEEDFGDDAEEIVRQIRITVLHEVGHHFGLNDADMQHMEEDERESPSIQRDDLQPPPP
;
A
#
# COMPACT_ATOMS: atom_id res chain seq x y z
N MET A 1 23.83 -4.86 7.97
CA MET A 1 22.45 -4.96 7.46
C MET A 1 22.55 -5.61 6.10
N SER A 2 22.11 -6.86 6.00
CA SER A 2 22.10 -7.59 4.73
C SER A 2 20.76 -7.31 4.07
N ASN A 3 20.76 -6.43 3.07
CA ASN A 3 19.57 -6.17 2.25
C ASN A 3 19.32 -7.42 1.41
N ARG A 4 18.24 -8.15 1.71
CA ARG A 4 17.85 -9.42 1.09
C ARG A 4 17.41 -9.23 -0.36
N PHE A 5 16.80 -8.08 -0.68
CA PHE A 5 16.52 -7.65 -2.04
C PHE A 5 17.35 -6.42 -2.41
N THR A 6 17.65 -6.26 -3.70
CA THR A 6 18.11 -4.96 -4.19
C THR A 6 16.95 -3.95 -4.16
N ARG A 7 17.25 -2.64 -4.13
CA ARG A 7 16.20 -1.60 -4.13
C ARG A 7 15.25 -1.73 -5.32
N ASP A 8 15.78 -2.08 -6.49
CA ASP A 8 14.97 -2.22 -7.70
C ASP A 8 14.14 -3.50 -7.71
N ALA A 9 14.67 -4.62 -7.19
CA ALA A 9 13.90 -5.83 -6.98
C ALA A 9 12.75 -5.59 -5.99
N PHE A 10 13.02 -4.92 -4.88
CA PHE A 10 11.99 -4.58 -3.89
C PHE A 10 10.92 -3.65 -4.48
N ARG A 11 11.31 -2.63 -5.26
CA ARG A 11 10.35 -1.78 -5.99
C ARG A 11 9.47 -2.58 -6.95
N HIS A 12 9.99 -3.65 -7.55
CA HIS A 12 9.18 -4.54 -8.37
C HIS A 12 8.14 -5.30 -7.51
N LEU A 13 8.52 -5.79 -6.33
CA LEU A 13 7.59 -6.40 -5.38
C LEU A 13 6.50 -5.42 -4.93
N VAL A 14 6.86 -4.17 -4.62
CA VAL A 14 5.88 -3.12 -4.29
C VAL A 14 4.88 -2.92 -5.43
N ARG A 15 5.35 -2.84 -6.68
CA ARG A 15 4.44 -2.70 -7.84
C ARG A 15 3.49 -3.89 -7.99
N ARG A 16 3.97 -5.11 -7.75
CA ARG A 16 3.13 -6.32 -7.75
C ARG A 16 2.03 -6.21 -6.69
N ALA A 17 2.39 -5.86 -5.46
CA ALA A 17 1.45 -5.68 -4.37
C ALA A 17 0.37 -4.63 -4.71
N LEU A 18 0.76 -3.49 -5.29
CA LEU A 18 -0.18 -2.45 -5.72
C LEU A 18 -1.13 -2.90 -6.85
N ALA A 19 -0.68 -3.78 -7.75
CA ALA A 19 -1.53 -4.33 -8.81
C ALA A 19 -2.59 -5.30 -8.27
N GLU A 20 -2.35 -5.91 -7.11
CA GLU A 20 -3.25 -6.82 -6.40
C GLU A 20 -4.20 -6.08 -5.44
N ILE A 21 -4.18 -4.75 -5.42
CA ILE A 21 -5.09 -3.95 -4.60
C ILE A 21 -6.50 -3.99 -5.21
N PRO A 22 -7.52 -4.28 -4.38
CA PRO A 22 -8.91 -4.19 -4.76
C PRO A 22 -9.32 -2.88 -5.47
N ALA A 23 -10.19 -2.99 -6.48
CA ALA A 23 -10.70 -1.87 -7.27
C ALA A 23 -11.33 -0.74 -6.43
N PRO A 24 -12.09 -1.00 -5.34
CA PRO A 24 -12.59 0.06 -4.47
C PRO A 24 -11.47 0.93 -3.87
N PHE A 25 -10.31 0.33 -3.57
CA PHE A 25 -9.17 1.02 -2.97
C PHE A 25 -8.25 1.66 -4.02
N ARG A 26 -8.15 1.09 -5.22
CA ARG A 26 -7.35 1.67 -6.32
C ARG A 26 -7.72 3.12 -6.65
N LYS A 27 -9.01 3.46 -6.69
CA LYS A 27 -9.46 4.86 -6.91
C LYS A 27 -8.94 5.84 -5.86
N ARG A 28 -8.71 5.37 -4.63
CA ARG A 28 -8.21 6.19 -3.52
C ARG A 28 -6.70 6.37 -3.60
N LEU A 29 -6.00 5.49 -4.32
CA LEU A 29 -4.57 5.55 -4.57
C LEU A 29 -4.19 6.40 -5.78
N ASP A 30 -5.13 6.80 -6.65
CA ASP A 30 -4.84 7.55 -7.88
C ASP A 30 -4.09 8.88 -7.61
N ASN A 31 -4.28 9.49 -6.43
CA ASN A 31 -3.59 10.71 -6.00
C ASN A 31 -2.50 10.47 -4.95
N VAL A 32 -2.08 9.21 -4.74
CA VAL A 32 -1.11 8.81 -3.72
C VAL A 32 0.15 8.25 -4.38
N SER A 33 1.30 8.82 -4.04
CA SER A 33 2.62 8.33 -4.47
C SER A 33 3.16 7.29 -3.48
N VAL A 34 3.52 6.11 -3.96
CA VAL A 34 4.16 5.08 -3.11
C VAL A 34 5.68 5.17 -3.24
N GLU A 35 6.35 5.50 -2.14
CA GLU A 35 7.80 5.66 -2.07
C GLU A 35 8.45 4.57 -1.23
N VAL A 36 9.48 3.91 -1.77
CA VAL A 36 10.26 2.91 -1.01
C VAL A 36 11.42 3.60 -0.29
N ARG A 37 11.50 3.41 1.03
CA ARG A 37 12.60 3.87 1.90
C ARG A 37 13.31 2.67 2.53
N ALA A 38 14.54 2.86 2.99
CA ALA A 38 15.26 1.81 3.71
C ALA A 38 14.61 1.58 5.08
N ARG A 39 14.55 2.64 5.88
CA ARG A 39 13.98 2.63 7.23
C ARG A 39 13.22 3.91 7.54
N PRO A 40 12.35 3.89 8.55
CA PRO A 40 11.75 5.11 9.08
C PRO A 40 12.83 6.03 9.67
N SER A 41 12.61 7.34 9.53
CA SER A 41 13.54 8.32 10.09
C SER A 41 13.37 8.44 11.61
N ALA A 42 14.45 8.74 12.34
CA ALA A 42 14.36 8.95 13.79
C ALA A 42 13.34 10.06 14.20
N PRO A 43 13.20 11.18 13.45
CA PRO A 43 12.11 12.13 13.69
C PRO A 43 10.71 11.51 13.55
N LEU A 44 10.47 10.70 12.51
CA LEU A 44 9.18 10.02 12.29
C LEU A 44 8.87 9.04 13.43
N LEU A 45 9.85 8.23 13.83
CA LEU A 45 9.69 7.29 14.96
C LEU A 45 9.32 8.04 16.24
N ARG A 46 10.01 9.15 16.56
CA ARG A 46 9.67 9.98 17.72
C ARG A 46 8.27 10.57 17.63
N GLN A 47 7.84 11.02 16.45
CA GLN A 47 6.49 11.54 16.24
C GLN A 47 5.42 10.48 16.52
N LEU A 48 5.70 9.23 16.14
CA LEU A 48 4.80 8.09 16.35
C LEU A 48 4.93 7.47 17.75
N GLY A 49 5.87 7.95 18.59
CA GLY A 49 6.16 7.34 19.89
C GLY A 49 6.80 5.94 19.78
N MET A 50 7.41 5.63 18.64
CA MET A 50 8.01 4.34 18.31
C MET A 50 9.53 4.37 18.46
N SER A 51 10.13 3.19 18.62
CA SER A 51 11.56 2.91 18.64
C SER A 51 12.01 2.26 17.32
N GLU A 52 13.32 2.22 17.06
CA GLU A 52 13.87 1.65 15.80
C GLU A 52 13.58 0.15 15.60
N GLY A 53 13.28 -0.58 16.68
CA GLY A 53 12.90 -2.00 16.61
C GLY A 53 11.40 -2.25 16.51
N ASP A 54 10.58 -1.20 16.47
CA ASP A 54 9.14 -1.36 16.29
C ASP A 54 8.83 -1.61 14.81
N GLY A 55 7.90 -2.54 14.54
CA GLY A 55 7.53 -2.98 13.20
C GLY A 55 6.73 -1.95 12.40
N LEU A 56 7.36 -0.86 11.98
CA LEU A 56 6.78 0.13 11.08
C LEU A 56 7.12 -0.22 9.62
N TYR A 57 6.16 -0.85 8.93
CA TYR A 57 6.34 -1.32 7.55
C TYR A 57 5.92 -0.29 6.50
N GLY A 58 5.01 0.61 6.87
CA GLY A 58 4.60 1.72 6.02
C GLY A 58 4.04 2.89 6.83
N TYR A 59 3.86 4.02 6.15
CA TYR A 59 3.34 5.24 6.77
C TYR A 59 2.67 6.12 5.72
N TYR A 60 1.42 6.49 5.94
CA TYR A 60 0.73 7.53 5.16
C TYR A 60 1.19 8.93 5.59
N GLU A 61 1.83 9.66 4.67
CA GLU A 61 2.23 11.06 4.80
C GLU A 61 1.35 11.93 3.88
N GLY A 62 0.37 12.62 4.46
CA GLY A 62 -0.49 13.57 3.76
C GLY A 62 -0.43 14.95 4.40
N THR A 63 -0.66 16.00 3.61
CA THR A 63 -0.82 17.37 4.13
C THR A 63 -2.31 17.69 4.24
N PRO A 64 -2.85 18.00 5.43
CA PRO A 64 -4.26 18.35 5.58
C PRO A 64 -4.68 19.46 4.63
N LEU A 65 -5.86 19.34 4.02
CA LEU A 65 -6.43 20.35 3.12
C LEU A 65 -6.40 21.78 3.69
N THR A 66 -6.51 21.87 5.01
CA THR A 66 -6.68 23.09 5.81
C THR A 66 -5.37 23.80 6.18
N GLU A 67 -4.22 23.16 6.01
CA GLU A 67 -2.89 23.77 6.20
C GLU A 67 -2.25 24.19 4.86
N ARG A 68 -3.04 24.23 3.78
CA ARG A 68 -2.66 24.80 2.49
C ARG A 68 -2.49 26.30 2.63
N GLY A 69 -1.27 26.74 2.92
CA GLY A 69 -0.91 28.14 2.89
C GLY A 69 -0.99 28.66 1.46
N SER A 70 -1.89 29.61 1.20
CA SER A 70 -1.95 30.39 -0.05
C SER A 70 -2.17 29.61 -1.37
N ALA A 71 -2.71 30.30 -2.37
CA ALA A 71 -3.04 29.75 -3.69
C ALA A 71 -1.81 29.36 -4.55
N GLU A 72 -0.59 29.48 -4.01
CA GLU A 72 0.68 29.34 -4.75
C GLU A 72 1.53 28.15 -4.30
N ASP A 73 1.11 27.44 -3.24
CA ASP A 73 1.86 26.27 -2.77
C ASP A 73 1.69 25.09 -3.74
N PRO A 74 2.78 24.41 -4.14
CA PRO A 74 2.69 23.24 -5.00
C PRO A 74 1.82 22.16 -4.34
N ILE A 75 0.79 21.71 -5.04
CA ILE A 75 -0.05 20.59 -4.60
C ILE A 75 0.77 19.31 -4.80
N TYR A 76 1.38 18.81 -3.73
CA TYR A 76 2.02 17.51 -3.76
C TYR A 76 0.97 16.41 -3.55
N PRO A 77 1.07 15.27 -4.26
CA PRO A 77 0.27 14.10 -3.94
C PRO A 77 0.60 13.64 -2.52
N ASP A 78 -0.38 13.05 -1.85
CA ASP A 78 -0.14 12.33 -0.61
C ASP A 78 0.82 11.17 -0.88
N ARG A 79 1.48 10.67 0.16
CA ARG A 79 2.52 9.66 0.02
C ARG A 79 2.28 8.50 0.94
N ILE A 80 2.57 7.29 0.46
CA ILE A 80 2.73 6.12 1.31
C ILE A 80 4.20 5.74 1.26
N LEU A 81 4.86 5.84 2.41
CA LEU A 81 6.22 5.34 2.58
C LEU A 81 6.13 3.84 2.86
N ILE A 82 6.95 3.03 2.18
CA ILE A 82 7.14 1.60 2.47
C ILE A 82 8.59 1.39 2.91
N PHE A 83 8.79 0.77 4.06
CA PHE A 83 10.11 0.58 4.67
C PHE A 83 10.63 -0.83 4.40
N GLN A 84 11.66 -0.92 3.55
CA GLN A 84 12.22 -2.18 3.08
C GLN A 84 12.89 -2.98 4.19
N ASP A 85 13.76 -2.36 5.00
CA ASP A 85 14.57 -3.10 5.96
C ASP A 85 13.70 -3.74 7.06
N PRO A 86 12.72 -3.05 7.67
CA PRO A 86 11.82 -3.68 8.65
C PRO A 86 11.02 -4.84 8.06
N LEU A 87 10.56 -4.72 6.81
CA LEU A 87 9.86 -5.81 6.12
C LEU A 87 10.77 -7.03 5.89
N GLU A 88 12.01 -6.82 5.45
CA GLU A 88 12.98 -7.90 5.24
C GLU A 88 13.51 -8.53 6.55
N GLU A 89 13.52 -7.76 7.63
CA GLU A 89 13.92 -8.22 8.97
C GLU A 89 12.87 -9.16 9.56
N ASP A 90 11.60 -8.80 9.46
CA ASP A 90 10.50 -9.55 10.08
C ASP A 90 9.96 -10.69 9.20
N PHE A 91 10.01 -10.52 7.87
CA PHE A 91 9.40 -11.49 6.92
C PHE A 91 10.42 -12.20 6.02
N GLY A 92 11.71 -11.84 6.10
CA GLY A 92 12.78 -12.53 5.39
C GLY A 92 12.87 -12.21 3.89
N ASP A 93 13.22 -13.21 3.09
CA ASP A 93 13.51 -13.13 1.65
C ASP A 93 12.50 -13.87 0.76
N ASP A 94 11.33 -14.24 1.29
CA ASP A 94 10.25 -14.76 0.47
C ASP A 94 9.53 -13.62 -0.25
N ALA A 95 9.68 -13.58 -1.58
CA ALA A 95 9.11 -12.53 -2.41
C ALA A 95 7.58 -12.49 -2.34
N GLU A 96 6.90 -13.64 -2.23
CA GLU A 96 5.43 -13.69 -2.17
C GLU A 96 4.92 -13.21 -0.82
N GLU A 97 5.60 -13.59 0.27
CA GLU A 97 5.28 -13.08 1.61
C GLU A 97 5.51 -11.57 1.70
N ILE A 98 6.62 -11.05 1.15
CA ILE A 98 6.88 -9.61 1.11
C ILE A 98 5.79 -8.87 0.31
N VAL A 99 5.38 -9.39 -0.86
CA VAL A 99 4.28 -8.81 -1.65
C VAL A 99 2.99 -8.78 -0.84
N ARG A 100 2.66 -9.89 -0.16
CA ARG A 100 1.46 -9.99 0.69
C ARG A 100 1.49 -8.95 1.81
N GLN A 101 2.62 -8.80 2.50
CA GLN A 101 2.77 -7.85 3.60
C GLN A 101 2.68 -6.40 3.11
N ILE A 102 3.33 -6.06 1.99
CA ILE A 102 3.20 -4.73 1.38
C ILE A 102 1.73 -4.44 1.04
N ARG A 103 1.00 -5.39 0.44
CA ARG A 103 -0.43 -5.21 0.12
C ARG A 103 -1.24 -4.92 1.38
N ILE A 104 -1.05 -5.70 2.44
CA ILE A 104 -1.74 -5.52 3.73
C ILE A 104 -1.41 -4.15 4.33
N THR A 105 -0.13 -3.77 4.38
CA THR A 105 0.31 -2.46 4.88
C THR A 105 -0.36 -1.33 4.11
N VAL A 106 -0.32 -1.35 2.76
CA VAL A 106 -0.94 -0.29 1.95
C VAL A 106 -2.44 -0.21 2.18
N LEU A 107 -3.14 -1.35 2.28
CA LEU A 107 -4.57 -1.37 2.53
C LEU A 107 -4.93 -0.78 3.90
N HIS A 108 -4.19 -1.13 4.96
CA HIS A 108 -4.40 -0.55 6.29
C HIS A 108 -4.15 0.97 6.30
N GLU A 109 -3.05 1.43 5.71
CA GLU A 109 -2.73 2.86 5.65
C GLU A 109 -3.80 3.66 4.89
N VAL A 110 -4.26 3.15 3.74
CA VAL A 110 -5.34 3.77 2.96
C VAL A 110 -6.65 3.71 3.74
N GLY A 111 -7.02 2.56 4.29
CA GLY A 111 -8.26 2.39 5.04
C GLY A 111 -8.38 3.38 6.18
N HIS A 112 -7.36 3.43 7.05
CA HIS A 112 -7.33 4.36 8.16
C HIS A 112 -7.36 5.83 7.72
N HIS A 113 -6.61 6.20 6.67
CA HIS A 113 -6.63 7.57 6.17
C HIS A 113 -8.00 8.03 5.67
N PHE A 114 -8.77 7.13 5.05
CA PHE A 114 -10.11 7.41 4.55
C PHE A 114 -11.25 7.11 5.54
N GLY A 115 -10.91 6.82 6.81
CA GLY A 115 -11.88 6.59 7.88
C GLY A 115 -12.59 5.24 7.82
N LEU A 116 -12.05 4.28 7.06
CA LEU A 116 -12.52 2.90 7.04
C LEU A 116 -11.91 2.16 8.23
N ASN A 117 -12.75 1.44 8.96
CA ASN A 117 -12.27 0.53 10.00
C ASN A 117 -11.89 -0.83 9.39
N ASP A 118 -11.22 -1.69 10.15
CA ASP A 118 -10.78 -3.02 9.70
C ASP A 118 -11.94 -3.90 9.21
N ALA A 119 -13.13 -3.78 9.81
CA ALA A 119 -14.31 -4.52 9.38
C ALA A 119 -14.82 -4.03 8.02
N ASP A 120 -14.83 -2.71 7.78
CA ASP A 120 -15.19 -2.12 6.49
C ASP A 120 -14.22 -2.58 5.40
N MET A 121 -12.92 -2.66 5.72
CA MET A 121 -11.91 -3.16 4.80
C MET A 121 -12.13 -4.64 4.46
N GLN A 122 -12.39 -5.48 5.46
CA GLN A 122 -12.66 -6.91 5.27
C GLN A 122 -13.90 -7.15 4.39
N HIS A 123 -14.99 -6.42 4.62
CA HIS A 123 -16.21 -6.56 3.81
C HIS A 123 -15.96 -6.18 2.34
N MET A 124 -15.20 -5.11 2.08
CA MET A 124 -14.86 -4.71 0.71
C MET A 124 -13.91 -5.69 0.02
N GLU A 125 -13.01 -6.36 0.76
CA GLU A 125 -12.17 -7.44 0.23
C GLU A 125 -12.99 -8.71 -0.07
N GLU A 126 -13.98 -9.03 0.74
CA GLU A 126 -14.89 -10.17 0.56
C GLU A 126 -15.83 -9.95 -0.64
N ASP A 127 -16.42 -8.76 -0.77
CA ASP A 127 -17.30 -8.38 -1.89
C ASP A 127 -16.60 -8.55 -3.27
N GLU A 128 -15.28 -8.30 -3.34
CA GLU A 128 -14.51 -8.56 -4.56
C GLU A 128 -14.26 -10.04 -4.83
N ARG A 129 -14.06 -10.85 -3.77
CA ARG A 129 -13.88 -12.30 -3.91
C ARG A 129 -15.17 -12.99 -4.33
N GLU A 130 -16.31 -12.45 -3.93
CA GLU A 130 -17.64 -12.96 -4.27
C GLU A 130 -18.21 -12.37 -5.58
N SER A 131 -17.60 -11.32 -6.14
CA SER A 131 -17.94 -10.81 -7.47
C SER A 131 -17.46 -11.81 -8.53
N PRO A 132 -18.34 -12.62 -9.15
CA PRO A 132 -17.91 -13.49 -10.22
C PRO A 132 -17.48 -12.58 -11.36
N SER A 133 -16.22 -12.70 -11.75
CA SER A 133 -15.77 -12.20 -13.03
C SER A 133 -16.77 -12.73 -14.05
N ILE A 134 -17.53 -11.84 -14.72
CA ILE A 134 -18.43 -12.23 -15.81
C ILE A 134 -17.57 -13.05 -16.78
N GLN A 135 -17.82 -14.36 -16.80
CA GLN A 135 -17.19 -15.28 -17.73
C GLN A 135 -17.62 -14.84 -19.12
N ARG A 136 -16.69 -14.29 -19.88
CA ARG A 136 -16.88 -14.03 -21.31
C ARG A 136 -16.80 -15.36 -22.06
N ASP A 137 -17.74 -16.26 -21.84
CA ASP A 137 -17.81 -17.56 -22.53
C ASP A 137 -19.16 -17.83 -23.24
N ASP A 138 -20.05 -16.83 -23.34
CA ASP A 138 -21.28 -16.93 -24.16
C ASP A 138 -21.08 -16.51 -25.63
N LEU A 139 -19.89 -16.70 -26.19
CA LEU A 139 -19.66 -16.61 -27.64
C LEU A 139 -19.53 -18.02 -28.21
N GLN A 140 -20.57 -18.82 -28.03
CA GLN A 140 -20.76 -20.01 -28.84
C GLN A 140 -21.29 -19.55 -30.20
N PRO A 141 -20.54 -19.70 -31.32
CA PRO A 141 -21.13 -19.45 -32.63
C PRO A 141 -22.27 -20.45 -32.84
N PRO A 142 -23.38 -20.04 -33.48
CA PRO A 142 -24.50 -20.95 -33.71
C PRO A 142 -24.02 -22.16 -34.54
N PRO A 143 -24.53 -23.37 -34.26
CA PRO A 143 -24.19 -24.56 -35.04
C PRO A 143 -24.64 -24.39 -36.51
N PRO A 144 -24.00 -25.12 -37.45
CA PRO A 144 -24.20 -24.94 -38.89
C PRO A 144 -25.62 -25.23 -39.37
#